data_AF-A0A816FIK6-F1
#
_entry.id   AF-A0A816FIK6-F1
#
_cell.length_a   1.000
_cell.length_b   1.000
_cell.length_c   1.000
_cell.angle_alpha   90.00
_cell.angle_beta   90.00
_cell.angle_gamma   90.00
#
_symmetry.space_group_name_H-M   'P 1'
#
loop_
_entity.id
_entity.type
_entity.pdbx_description
1 polymer ?
#
loop_
_entity_poly.entity_id
_entity_poly.type
_entity_poly.pdbx_seq_one_letter_code
_entity_poly.pdbx_strand_id
1 'polypeptide(L)'
;MISLILIIAICRFVNVLGNSCPDGYKLIDFEILGGTIDPIPSIYQGLTWLDAYYMIASLEPGSGYEVPLRSGGYIAFNAHGAQMSIGAPASSSIAVHSFVAAAAWNNDLVLTITGDRNGATVYSEQ
;
A
#
# COMPACT_ATOMS: atom_id res chain seq x y z
N MET A 1 -7.40 14.13 12.67
CA MET A 1 -7.47 13.37 11.41
C MET A 1 -6.49 12.22 11.59
N ILE A 2 -6.96 10.97 11.62
CA ILE A 2 -6.12 9.80 11.83
C ILE A 2 -5.89 9.17 10.46
N SER A 3 -4.63 9.01 10.07
CA SER A 3 -4.23 8.47 8.79
C SER A 3 -3.36 7.23 9.01
N LEU A 4 -3.85 6.11 8.51
CA LEU A 4 -3.20 4.82 8.31
C LEU A 4 -2.21 4.93 7.14
N ILE A 5 -0.97 4.53 7.39
CA ILE A 5 0.12 4.56 6.43
C ILE A 5 0.36 3.13 5.98
N LEU A 6 0.33 2.90 4.68
CA LEU A 6 0.46 1.57 4.14
C LEU A 6 1.37 1.64 2.91
N ILE A 7 2.65 1.29 3.09
CA ILE A 7 3.56 1.03 1.98
C ILE A 7 3.49 -0.47 1.70
N ILE A 8 3.10 -0.83 0.48
CA ILE A 8 2.81 -2.22 0.15
C ILE A 8 3.77 -2.68 -0.93
N ALA A 9 4.58 -3.70 -0.63
CA ALA A 9 5.23 -4.43 -1.70
C ALA A 9 4.23 -5.47 -2.24
N ILE A 10 3.56 -5.15 -3.35
CA ILE A 10 2.51 -6.00 -3.93
C ILE A 10 3.10 -6.91 -4.99
N CYS A 11 3.13 -8.18 -4.64
CA CYS A 11 3.67 -9.26 -5.44
C CYS A 11 2.68 -9.74 -6.53
N ARG A 12 3.11 -9.77 -7.82
CA ARG A 12 2.19 -10.01 -8.94
C ARG A 12 2.01 -11.45 -9.45
N PHE A 13 2.95 -12.39 -9.51
CA PHE A 13 2.82 -13.61 -10.36
C PHE A 13 2.47 -13.34 -11.84
N VAL A 14 3.52 -13.26 -12.66
CA VAL A 14 3.49 -13.79 -14.04
C VAL A 14 4.63 -14.81 -14.08
N ASN A 15 4.31 -16.09 -14.30
CA ASN A 15 5.25 -17.23 -14.33
C ASN A 15 6.62 -16.87 -14.96
N VAL A 16 7.74 -17.10 -14.26
CA VAL A 16 9.00 -17.84 -14.62
C VAL A 16 9.82 -17.99 -13.31
N LEU A 17 11.00 -18.62 -13.26
CA LEU A 17 11.81 -19.00 -12.08
C LEU A 17 13.16 -18.24 -11.99
N GLY A 18 13.50 -17.65 -10.82
CA GLY A 18 14.74 -16.90 -10.59
C GLY A 18 14.79 -16.10 -9.27
N ASN A 19 15.90 -16.18 -8.53
CA ASN A 19 16.13 -15.60 -7.20
C ASN A 19 16.34 -14.06 -7.16
N SER A 20 15.53 -13.31 -7.90
CA SER A 20 14.96 -12.04 -7.42
C SER A 20 13.72 -12.38 -6.60
N CYS A 21 12.99 -11.41 -6.02
CA CYS A 21 11.66 -11.64 -5.43
C CYS A 21 10.94 -12.72 -6.25
N PRO A 22 10.60 -13.92 -5.70
CA PRO A 22 10.41 -15.15 -6.47
C PRO A 22 9.74 -14.86 -7.79
N ASP A 23 10.55 -15.00 -8.83
CA ASP A 23 10.34 -14.56 -10.20
C ASP A 23 8.85 -14.42 -10.56
N GLY A 24 8.40 -13.16 -10.65
CA GLY A 24 6.98 -12.80 -10.77
C GLY A 24 6.49 -11.68 -9.84
N TYR A 25 7.32 -11.16 -8.93
CA TYR A 25 6.92 -10.15 -7.95
C TYR A 25 7.40 -8.74 -8.27
N LYS A 26 6.58 -7.72 -7.97
CA LYS A 26 6.82 -6.33 -8.32
C LYS A 26 6.83 -5.46 -7.05
N LEU A 27 7.87 -4.65 -6.86
CA LEU A 27 7.83 -3.63 -5.82
C LEU A 27 6.83 -2.54 -6.24
N ILE A 28 5.95 -2.13 -5.34
CA ILE A 28 5.13 -0.94 -5.51
C ILE A 28 5.70 0.13 -4.57
N ASP A 29 6.34 1.12 -5.16
CA ASP A 29 6.70 2.37 -4.50
C ASP A 29 5.86 3.52 -5.08
N PHE A 30 6.02 4.73 -4.54
CA PHE A 30 5.29 5.93 -4.99
C PHE A 30 6.23 7.02 -5.50
N GLU A 31 7.51 6.68 -5.72
CA GLU A 31 8.56 7.63 -6.06
C GLU A 31 8.33 8.27 -7.43
N ILE A 32 7.73 7.54 -8.36
CA ILE A 32 7.48 8.02 -9.74
C ILE A 32 6.31 9.00 -9.83
N LEU A 33 5.45 9.07 -8.80
CA LEU A 33 4.29 9.96 -8.82
C LEU A 33 4.74 11.42 -8.65
N GLY A 34 5.72 11.67 -7.78
CA GLY A 34 6.24 13.01 -7.49
C GLY A 34 5.20 13.97 -6.92
N GLY A 35 5.60 15.13 -6.40
CA GLY A 35 4.65 16.10 -5.83
C GLY A 35 4.63 16.10 -4.31
N THR A 36 3.64 16.74 -3.71
CA THR A 36 3.58 16.92 -2.25
C THR A 36 2.55 16.01 -1.61
N ILE A 37 1.28 16.15 -1.95
CA ILE A 37 0.19 15.33 -1.40
C ILE A 37 -0.95 15.27 -2.40
N ASP A 38 -1.22 14.09 -2.95
CA ASP A 38 -2.22 13.92 -4.01
C ASP A 38 -2.86 12.53 -3.94
N PRO A 39 -4.06 12.34 -4.53
CA PRO A 39 -4.65 11.02 -4.69
C PRO A 39 -3.76 10.12 -5.56
N ILE A 40 -3.62 8.85 -5.19
CA ILE A 40 -3.00 7.84 -6.04
C ILE A 40 -3.90 7.64 -7.27
N PRO A 41 -3.35 7.60 -8.50
CA PRO A 41 -4.14 7.30 -9.68
C PRO A 41 -4.96 6.03 -9.51
N SER A 42 -6.23 6.07 -9.92
CA SER A 42 -7.18 4.95 -9.74
C SER A 42 -6.63 3.62 -10.27
N ILE A 43 -5.80 3.68 -11.31
CA ILE A 43 -4.96 2.58 -11.76
C ILE A 43 -3.49 2.99 -11.61
N TYR A 44 -2.77 2.34 -10.70
CA TYR A 44 -1.35 2.59 -10.47
C TYR A 44 -0.58 1.27 -10.37
N GLN A 45 0.51 1.19 -11.14
CA GLN A 45 1.39 0.02 -11.23
C GLN A 45 0.69 -1.31 -11.60
N GLY A 46 -0.52 -1.25 -12.18
CA GLY A 46 -1.33 -2.40 -12.60
C GLY A 46 -2.39 -2.85 -11.58
N LEU A 47 -2.62 -2.04 -10.54
CA LEU A 47 -3.58 -2.30 -9.47
C LEU A 47 -4.60 -1.17 -9.43
N THR A 48 -5.81 -1.50 -8.97
CA THR A 48 -6.85 -0.51 -8.69
C THR A 48 -6.70 0.00 -7.27
N TRP A 49 -6.63 1.31 -7.09
CA TRP A 49 -6.51 1.97 -5.79
C TRP A 49 -7.77 2.78 -5.49
N LEU A 50 -8.29 2.65 -4.28
CA LEU A 50 -9.44 3.41 -3.79
C LEU A 50 -9.11 4.03 -2.44
N ASP A 51 -9.55 5.29 -2.26
CA ASP A 51 -9.34 6.09 -1.04
C ASP A 51 -7.88 6.15 -0.59
N ALA A 52 -6.99 6.16 -1.59
CA ALA A 52 -5.56 6.10 -1.43
C ALA A 52 -4.91 7.41 -1.86
N TYR A 53 -4.03 7.93 -1.03
CA TYR A 53 -3.24 9.13 -1.29
C TYR A 53 -1.76 8.80 -1.18
N TYR A 54 -0.93 9.61 -1.81
CA TYR A 54 0.52 9.52 -1.65
C TYR A 54 1.08 10.88 -1.27
N MET A 55 2.19 10.86 -0.56
CA MET A 55 2.94 12.07 -0.21
C MET A 55 4.38 11.76 0.14
N ILE A 56 5.26 12.77 0.08
CA ILE A 56 6.61 12.65 0.63
C ILE A 56 6.56 12.75 2.16
N ALA A 57 7.08 11.74 2.85
CA ALA A 57 6.97 11.61 4.31
C ALA A 57 7.58 12.81 5.07
N SER A 58 8.61 13.43 4.50
CA SER A 58 9.29 14.60 5.06
C SER A 58 8.42 15.86 5.14
N LEU A 59 7.21 15.86 4.55
CA LEU A 59 6.25 16.95 4.72
C LEU A 59 5.72 17.03 6.15
N GLU A 60 5.68 15.91 6.86
CA GLU A 60 5.08 15.80 8.19
C GLU A 60 6.11 15.17 9.15
N PRO A 61 7.22 15.85 9.47
CA PRO A 61 8.29 15.29 10.29
C PRO A 61 7.79 14.93 11.70
N GLY A 62 8.20 13.78 12.22
CA GLY A 62 7.82 13.31 13.55
C GLY A 62 6.37 12.82 13.70
N SER A 63 5.60 12.78 12.62
CA SER A 63 4.21 12.29 12.59
C SER A 63 4.06 10.77 12.64
N GLY A 64 5.10 10.02 12.24
CA GLY A 64 5.05 8.57 11.99
C GLY A 64 5.11 8.18 10.51
N TYR A 65 4.94 9.11 9.56
CA TYR A 65 5.05 8.82 8.11
C TYR A 65 6.42 8.34 7.66
N GLU A 66 7.46 8.61 8.44
CA GLU A 66 8.83 8.17 8.16
C GLU A 66 9.10 6.73 8.62
N VAL A 67 8.31 6.19 9.55
CA VAL A 67 8.50 4.85 10.15
C VAL A 67 8.40 3.70 9.13
N PRO A 68 7.42 3.69 8.21
CA PRO A 68 7.30 2.61 7.25
C PRO A 68 8.26 2.73 6.06
N LEU A 69 8.99 3.85 5.92
CA LEU A 69 9.94 4.01 4.82
C LEU A 69 11.01 2.91 4.89
N ARG A 70 11.23 2.28 3.74
CA ARG A 70 12.29 1.29 3.51
C ARG A 70 13.22 1.70 2.37
N SER A 71 12.73 2.52 1.45
CA SER A 71 13.47 3.14 0.36
C SER A 71 12.68 4.35 -0.15
N GLY A 72 13.36 5.36 -0.69
CA GLY A 72 12.71 6.55 -1.22
C GLY A 72 12.18 7.50 -0.14
N GLY A 73 11.29 8.40 -0.53
CA GLY A 73 10.68 9.39 0.35
C GLY A 73 9.16 9.34 0.39
N TYR A 74 8.51 8.64 -0.53
CA TYR A 74 7.07 8.66 -0.70
C TYR A 74 6.38 7.47 -0.04
N ILE A 75 5.23 7.75 0.55
CA ILE A 75 4.37 6.77 1.20
C ILE A 75 2.97 6.79 0.58
N ALA A 76 2.23 5.70 0.75
CA ALA A 76 0.78 5.72 0.57
C ALA A 76 0.08 5.70 1.92
N PHE A 77 -1.06 6.37 1.97
CA PHE A 77 -1.86 6.50 3.18
C PHE A 77 -3.34 6.68 2.82
N ASN A 78 -4.22 6.38 3.77
CA ASN A 78 -5.60 6.80 3.67
C ASN A 78 -5.76 8.24 4.19
N ALA A 79 -6.47 9.06 3.45
CA ALA A 79 -6.88 10.37 3.94
C ALA A 79 -8.25 10.28 4.62
N HIS A 80 -8.51 11.21 5.54
CA HIS A 80 -9.84 11.45 6.11
C HIS A 80 -10.49 10.27 6.86
N GLY A 81 -9.71 9.26 7.27
CA GLY A 81 -10.22 8.07 7.97
C GLY A 81 -11.01 7.10 7.09
N ALA A 82 -10.98 7.26 5.77
CA ALA A 82 -11.59 6.30 4.83
C ALA A 82 -10.77 5.01 4.77
N GLN A 83 -11.39 3.86 4.48
CA GLN A 83 -10.64 2.62 4.31
C GLN A 83 -9.97 2.60 2.94
N MET A 84 -8.63 2.58 2.91
CA MET A 84 -7.90 2.37 1.66
C MET A 84 -8.03 0.91 1.22
N SER A 85 -8.30 0.68 -0.07
CA SER A 85 -8.37 -0.67 -0.63
C SER A 85 -7.63 -0.77 -1.95
N ILE A 86 -7.12 -1.98 -2.22
CA ILE A 86 -6.36 -2.28 -3.42
C ILE A 86 -6.88 -3.55 -4.04
N GLY A 87 -7.19 -3.46 -5.32
CA GLY A 87 -7.75 -4.54 -6.11
C GLY A 87 -6.89 -4.89 -7.30
N ALA A 88 -7.02 -6.14 -7.74
CA ALA A 88 -6.61 -6.54 -9.09
C ALA A 88 -7.83 -6.53 -10.00
N PRO A 89 -7.63 -6.40 -11.33
CA PRO A 89 -8.69 -6.65 -12.29
C PRO A 89 -9.35 -8.02 -12.05
N ALA A 90 -10.64 -8.16 -12.36
CA ALA A 90 -11.43 -9.36 -12.06
C ALA A 90 -10.85 -10.70 -12.59
N SER A 91 -9.98 -10.65 -13.60
CA SER A 91 -9.28 -11.82 -14.17
C SER A 91 -7.96 -12.17 -13.47
N SER A 92 -7.59 -11.46 -12.40
CA SER A 92 -6.30 -11.60 -11.72
C SER A 92 -6.47 -11.65 -10.21
N SER A 93 -5.51 -12.28 -9.53
CA SER A 93 -5.38 -12.25 -8.07
C SER A 93 -4.22 -11.35 -7.65
N ILE A 94 -4.30 -10.82 -6.43
CA ILE A 94 -3.16 -10.22 -5.73
C ILE A 94 -2.59 -11.26 -4.77
N ALA A 95 -1.27 -11.40 -4.74
CA ALA A 95 -0.58 -12.07 -3.65
C ALA A 95 0.26 -11.02 -2.91
N VAL A 96 -0.03 -10.80 -1.62
CA VAL A 96 0.81 -9.91 -0.81
C VAL A 96 1.89 -10.78 -0.18
N HIS A 97 3.17 -10.49 -0.48
CA HIS A 97 4.29 -11.20 0.12
C HIS A 97 4.73 -10.54 1.43
N SER A 98 4.82 -9.21 1.42
CA SER A 98 5.23 -8.41 2.56
C SER A 98 4.80 -6.97 2.36
N PHE A 99 4.53 -6.25 3.43
CA PHE A 99 4.30 -4.81 3.42
C PHE A 99 4.79 -4.24 4.75
N VAL A 100 4.95 -2.93 4.80
CA VAL A 100 5.27 -2.23 6.05
C VAL A 100 4.23 -1.13 6.22
N ALA A 101 3.59 -1.14 7.37
CA ALA A 101 2.57 -0.17 7.73
C ALA A 101 2.95 0.51 9.05
N ALA A 102 2.45 1.72 9.21
CA ALA A 102 2.55 2.48 10.45
C ALA A 102 1.31 3.36 10.59
N ALA A 103 1.15 3.95 11.76
CA ALA A 103 0.09 4.89 12.03
C ALA A 103 0.67 6.29 12.18
N ALA A 104 0.08 7.26 11.48
CA ALA A 104 0.43 8.65 11.67
C ALA A 104 -0.38 9.24 12.84
N TRP A 105 0.32 9.94 13.73
CA TRP A 105 -0.26 10.67 14.88
C TRP A 105 -1.06 9.83 15.88
N ASN A 106 -0.94 8.51 15.82
CA ASN A 106 -1.63 7.59 16.73
C ASN A 106 -0.81 6.32 16.95
N ASN A 107 -0.28 6.14 18.16
CA ASN A 107 0.53 4.96 18.50
C ASN A 107 -0.32 3.71 18.79
N ASP A 108 -1.62 3.88 19.03
CA ASP A 108 -2.54 2.80 19.43
C ASP A 108 -3.47 2.37 18.29
N LEU A 109 -3.17 2.80 17.05
CA LEU A 109 -3.97 2.40 15.91
C LEU A 109 -3.74 0.93 15.58
N VAL A 110 -4.83 0.19 15.55
CA VAL A 110 -4.86 -1.19 15.12
C VAL A 110 -4.97 -1.23 13.60
N LEU A 111 -4.04 -1.92 12.95
CA LEU A 111 -4.15 -2.25 11.53
C LEU A 111 -4.99 -3.53 11.40
N THR A 112 -5.88 -3.58 10.41
CA THR A 112 -6.57 -4.81 10.04
C THR A 112 -6.45 -4.99 8.54
N ILE A 113 -6.11 -6.20 8.13
CA ILE A 113 -5.89 -6.55 6.73
C ILE A 113 -6.87 -7.63 6.37
N THR A 114 -7.78 -7.29 5.47
CA THR A 114 -8.76 -8.21 4.92
C THR A 114 -8.42 -8.51 3.47
N GLY A 115 -8.49 -9.79 3.10
CA GLY A 115 -8.39 -10.24 1.73
C GLY A 115 -9.72 -10.80 1.27
N ASP A 116 -10.30 -10.20 0.23
CA ASP A 116 -11.59 -10.61 -0.30
C ASP A 116 -11.44 -11.29 -1.68
N ARG A 117 -12.23 -12.34 -1.90
CA ARG A 117 -12.36 -13.01 -3.20
C ARG A 117 -13.84 -13.17 -3.52
N ASN A 118 -14.28 -12.59 -4.65
CA ASN A 118 -15.67 -12.65 -5.11
C ASN A 118 -16.70 -12.18 -4.04
N GLY A 119 -16.37 -11.14 -3.28
CA GLY A 119 -17.23 -10.58 -2.23
C GLY A 119 -17.22 -11.34 -0.91
N ALA A 120 -16.39 -12.38 -0.75
CA ALA A 120 -16.20 -13.09 0.51
C ALA A 120 -14.79 -12.87 1.06
N THR A 121 -14.69 -12.58 2.36
CA THR A 121 -13.40 -12.49 3.05
C THR A 121 -12.78 -13.88 3.20
N VAL A 122 -11.60 -14.05 2.63
CA VAL A 122 -10.81 -15.30 2.66
C VAL A 122 -9.55 -15.17 3.52
N TYR A 123 -9.21 -13.96 3.95
CA TYR A 123 -8.08 -13.66 4.82
C TYR A 123 -8.43 -12.51 5.76
N SER A 124 -8.05 -12.60 7.04
CA SER A 124 -8.14 -11.49 7.99
C SER A 124 -7.04 -11.61 9.03
N GLU A 125 -6.28 -10.54 9.23
CA GLU A 125 -5.24 -10.45 10.26
C GLU A 125 -5.24 -9.04 10.87
N GLN A 126 -4.83 -8.95 12.14
CA GLN A 126 -4.77 -7.74 12.94
C GLN A 126 -3.36 -7.55 13.51
#